data_AF-V8NJV5-F1
#
_entry.id   AF-V8NJV5-F1
#
_cell.length_a   1.000
_cell.length_b   1.000
_cell.length_c   1.000
_cell.angle_alpha   90.00
_cell.angle_beta   90.00
_cell.angle_gamma   90.00
#
_symmetry.space_group_name_H-M   'P 1'
#
loop_
_entity.id
_entity.type
_entity.pdbx_description
1 polymer ?
#
loop_
_entity_poly.entity_id
_entity_poly.type
_entity_poly.pdbx_seq_one_letter_code
_entity_poly.pdbx_strand_id
1 'polypeptide(L)'
;MDETPARPASPIGLTYVVAASQILGLAVITVMAAWIGQYRGGVAWDSSQLLFNVHPLCMVIGMVFLQGDALLVYRVFRNESKQSTKILHGLIHFFALIIALVGLLIIAFGAVVGYILTREEWRRPPLAEELALSMDFKNLTEEGSPTSTH
;
A
#
# COMPACT_ATOMS: atom_id res chain seq x y z
N MET A 1 50.22 10.01 30.14
CA MET A 1 49.84 9.21 28.96
C MET A 1 48.43 8.76 29.22
N ASP A 2 47.48 9.40 28.56
CA ASP A 2 46.05 9.13 28.75
C ASP A 2 45.73 7.87 27.94
N GLU A 3 45.65 6.71 28.60
CA GLU A 3 45.26 5.47 27.94
C GLU A 3 43.78 5.56 27.60
N THR A 4 43.50 6.08 26.41
CA THR A 4 42.15 6.06 25.86
C THR A 4 41.77 4.60 25.65
N PRO A 5 40.76 4.04 26.35
CA PRO A 5 40.41 2.64 26.19
C PRO A 5 39.98 2.40 24.75
N ALA A 6 40.64 1.45 24.08
CA ALA A 6 40.32 1.07 22.71
C ALA A 6 38.84 0.69 22.62
N ARG A 7 38.08 1.37 21.73
CA ARG A 7 36.67 1.06 21.49
C ARG A 7 36.54 -0.43 21.14
N PRO A 8 35.64 -1.19 21.79
CA PRO A 8 35.42 -2.57 21.41
C PRO A 8 34.93 -2.62 19.97
N ALA A 9 35.63 -3.34 19.10
CA ALA A 9 35.22 -3.54 17.72
C ALA A 9 33.83 -4.20 17.71
N SER A 10 32.89 -3.65 16.93
CA SER A 10 31.58 -4.28 16.75
C SER A 10 31.77 -5.70 16.21
N PRO A 11 31.07 -6.72 16.73
CA PRO A 11 31.20 -8.08 16.23
C PRO A 11 30.86 -8.08 14.75
N ILE A 12 31.86 -8.39 13.91
CA ILE A 12 31.82 -8.30 12.45
C ILE A 12 30.58 -9.01 11.87
N GLY A 13 30.13 -10.12 12.49
CA GLY A 13 28.92 -10.84 12.11
C GLY A 13 27.63 -10.02 12.20
N LEU A 14 27.52 -9.08 13.15
CA LEU A 14 26.33 -8.23 13.27
C LEU A 14 26.21 -7.26 12.09
N THR A 15 27.32 -6.68 11.65
CA THR A 15 27.37 -5.82 10.46
C THR A 15 26.97 -6.58 9.19
N TYR A 16 27.43 -7.82 9.03
CA TYR A 16 27.02 -8.66 7.90
C TYR A 16 25.53 -8.99 7.91
N VAL A 17 24.95 -9.33 9.07
CA VAL A 17 23.51 -9.59 9.19
C VAL A 17 22.69 -8.34 8.87
N VAL A 18 23.13 -7.16 9.33
CA VAL A 18 22.49 -5.87 9.03
C VAL A 18 22.55 -5.57 7.53
N ALA A 19 23.72 -5.74 6.90
CA ALA A 19 23.86 -5.53 5.46
C ALA A 19 22.97 -6.49 4.66
N ALA A 20 22.92 -7.77 5.06
CA ALA A 20 22.07 -8.77 4.43
C ALA A 20 20.57 -8.43 4.58
N SER A 21 20.12 -7.99 5.76
CA SER A 21 18.72 -7.62 5.99
C SER A 21 18.31 -6.37 5.21
N GLN A 22 19.21 -5.40 5.07
CA GLN A 22 18.98 -4.18 4.27
C GLN A 22 18.84 -4.52 2.78
N ILE A 23 19.74 -5.35 2.25
CA ILE A 23 19.67 -5.83 0.86
C ILE A 23 18.36 -6.59 0.63
N LEU A 24 18.00 -7.50 1.53
CA LEU A 24 16.77 -8.27 1.44
C LEU A 24 15.53 -7.36 1.47
N GLY A 25 15.49 -6.39 2.37
CA GLY A 25 14.39 -5.43 2.47
C GLY A 25 14.23 -4.60 1.20
N LEU A 26 15.32 -4.06 0.66
CA LEU A 26 15.30 -3.33 -0.60
C LEU A 26 14.91 -4.21 -1.79
N ALA A 27 15.37 -5.47 -1.82
CA ALA A 27 14.94 -6.44 -2.84
C ALA A 27 13.43 -6.70 -2.78
N VAL A 28 12.85 -6.87 -1.59
CA VAL A 28 11.40 -7.06 -1.44
C VAL A 28 10.63 -5.82 -1.89
N ILE A 29 11.08 -4.61 -1.51
CA ILE A 29 10.43 -3.35 -1.92
C ILE A 29 10.47 -3.18 -3.44
N THR A 30 11.63 -3.42 -4.06
CA THR A 30 11.80 -3.28 -5.51
C THR A 30 11.00 -4.32 -6.29
N VAL A 31 11.00 -5.59 -5.85
CA VAL A 31 10.17 -6.64 -6.46
C VAL A 31 8.68 -6.29 -6.34
N MET A 32 8.24 -5.77 -5.19
CA MET A 32 6.85 -5.35 -5.00
C MET A 32 6.46 -4.17 -5.91
N ALA A 33 7.33 -3.16 -5.99
CA ALA A 33 7.12 -2.00 -6.87
C ALA A 33 7.09 -2.41 -8.35
N ALA A 34 8.00 -3.29 -8.76
CA ALA A 34 8.03 -3.85 -10.11
C ALA A 34 6.76 -4.68 -10.40
N TRP A 35 6.32 -5.50 -9.44
CA TRP A 35 5.11 -6.30 -9.60
C TRP A 35 3.87 -5.43 -9.79
N ILE A 36 3.72 -4.38 -8.98
CA ILE A 36 2.63 -3.39 -9.13
C ILE A 36 2.71 -2.68 -10.48
N GLY A 37 3.91 -2.24 -10.87
CA GLY A 37 4.12 -1.52 -12.13
C GLY A 37 3.83 -2.37 -13.37
N GLN A 38 4.28 -3.61 -13.39
CA GLN A 38 4.20 -4.48 -14.57
C GLN A 38 2.88 -5.25 -14.65
N TYR A 39 2.34 -5.73 -13.52
CA TYR A 39 1.17 -6.62 -13.51
C TYR A 39 -0.12 -5.95 -13.02
N ARG A 40 -0.03 -4.86 -12.24
CA ARG A 40 -1.23 -4.19 -11.69
C ARG A 40 -1.55 -2.84 -12.35
N GLY A 41 -0.84 -2.50 -13.42
CA GLY A 41 -1.06 -1.25 -14.17
C GLY A 41 -0.48 0.00 -13.51
N GLY A 42 0.34 -0.16 -12.47
CA GLY A 42 1.02 0.96 -11.79
C GLY A 42 0.20 1.65 -10.70
N VAL A 43 0.52 2.92 -10.45
CA VAL A 43 -0.07 3.77 -9.42
C VAL A 43 -0.58 5.05 -10.07
N ALA A 44 -1.85 5.37 -9.87
CA ALA A 44 -2.46 6.61 -10.32
C ALA A 44 -3.38 7.15 -9.22
N TRP A 45 -3.34 8.46 -8.99
CA TRP A 45 -4.17 9.14 -7.98
C TRP A 45 -5.61 9.37 -8.45
N ASP A 46 -5.81 9.44 -9.77
CA ASP A 46 -7.12 9.72 -10.37
C ASP A 46 -8.02 8.48 -10.46
N SER A 47 -7.45 7.28 -10.28
CA SER A 47 -8.18 6.01 -10.35
C SER A 47 -8.18 5.30 -9.01
N SER A 48 -9.37 5.05 -8.48
CA SER A 48 -9.57 4.32 -7.21
C SER A 48 -8.98 2.90 -7.25
N GLN A 49 -9.02 2.23 -8.40
CA GLN A 49 -8.47 0.89 -8.56
C GLN A 49 -6.94 0.87 -8.56
N LEU A 50 -6.30 1.87 -9.19
CA LEU A 50 -4.83 1.97 -9.19
C LEU A 50 -4.30 2.52 -7.87
N LEU A 51 -5.04 3.40 -7.19
CA LEU A 51 -4.70 3.87 -5.86
C LEU A 51 -4.61 2.71 -4.85
N PHE A 52 -5.46 1.69 -5.00
CA PHE A 52 -5.42 0.49 -4.17
C PHE A 52 -4.07 -0.26 -4.27
N ASN A 53 -3.36 -0.15 -5.39
CA ASN A 53 -2.05 -0.78 -5.55
C ASN A 53 -0.97 -0.17 -4.64
N VAL A 54 -1.16 1.07 -4.16
CA VAL A 54 -0.25 1.71 -3.19
C VAL A 54 -0.31 1.03 -1.83
N HIS A 55 -1.45 0.45 -1.46
CA HIS A 55 -1.66 -0.19 -0.16
C HIS A 55 -0.58 -1.23 0.20
N PRO A 56 -0.38 -2.31 -0.58
CA PRO A 56 0.60 -3.33 -0.23
C PRO A 56 2.03 -2.79 -0.17
N LEU A 57 2.38 -1.82 -1.02
CA LEU A 57 3.68 -1.16 -1.02
C LEU A 57 3.88 -0.36 0.27
N CYS A 58 2.85 0.38 0.68
CA CYS A 58 2.83 1.15 1.91
C CYS A 58 2.95 0.26 3.16
N MET A 59 2.23 -0.86 3.21
CA MET A 59 2.29 -1.81 4.32
C MET A 59 3.66 -2.49 4.44
N VAL A 60 4.26 -2.90 3.32
CA VAL A 60 5.60 -3.51 3.32
C VAL A 60 6.67 -2.52 3.78
N ILE A 61 6.61 -1.27 3.31
CA ILE A 61 7.59 -0.25 3.71
C ILE A 61 7.42 0.14 5.19
N GLY A 62 6.18 0.42 5.62
CA GLY A 62 5.88 0.86 6.99
C GLY A 62 6.05 -0.26 8.02
N MET A 63 5.24 -1.31 7.91
CA MET A 63 5.10 -2.33 8.94
C MET A 63 6.20 -3.40 8.92
N VAL A 64 6.85 -3.64 7.76
CA VAL A 64 7.87 -4.68 7.63
C VAL A 64 9.27 -4.08 7.65
N PHE A 65 9.57 -3.18 6.73
CA PHE A 65 10.93 -2.64 6.58
C PHE A 65 11.29 -1.66 7.71
N LEU A 66 10.54 -0.56 7.84
CA LEU A 66 10.84 0.46 8.86
C LEU A 66 10.66 -0.06 10.29
N GLN A 67 9.65 -0.91 10.53
CA GLN A 67 9.47 -1.56 11.82
C GLN A 67 10.63 -2.51 12.18
N GLY A 68 11.16 -3.24 11.18
CA GLY A 68 12.35 -4.10 11.35
C GLY A 68 13.61 -3.30 11.65
N ASP A 69 13.80 -2.17 10.96
CA ASP A 69 14.93 -1.26 11.17
C ASP A 69 14.89 -0.60 12.55
N ALA A 70 13.70 -0.22 13.04
CA ALA A 70 13.53 0.33 14.38
C ALA A 70 13.97 -0.65 15.48
N LEU A 71 13.81 -1.96 15.25
CA LEU A 71 14.25 -3.02 16.16
C LEU A 71 15.77 -3.29 16.04
N LEU A 72 16.34 -3.11 14.84
CA LEU A 72 17.78 -3.26 14.59
C LEU A 72 18.60 -2.10 15.17
N VAL A 73 18.06 -0.89 15.20
CA VAL A 73 18.74 0.33 15.68
C VAL A 73 19.31 0.18 17.09
N TYR A 74 18.57 -0.43 18.02
CA TYR A 74 19.07 -0.67 19.38
C TYR A 74 20.20 -1.71 19.45
N ARG A 75 20.30 -2.60 18.46
CA ARG A 75 21.36 -3.62 18.40
C ARG A 75 22.63 -3.08 17.74
N VAL A 76 22.49 -2.28 16.68
CA VAL A 76 23.62 -1.69 15.94
C VAL A 76 24.26 -0.55 16.71
N PHE A 77 23.46 0.39 17.23
CA PHE A 77 23.96 1.59 17.90
C PHE A 77 24.08 1.42 19.42
N ARG A 78 24.52 0.24 19.88
CA ARG A 78 24.70 -0.03 21.33
C ARG A 78 25.76 0.87 21.97
N ASN A 79 26.73 1.35 21.18
CA ASN A 79 27.90 2.11 21.65
C ASN A 79 27.78 3.63 21.45
N GLU A 80 26.68 4.11 20.87
CA GLU A 80 26.41 5.53 20.65
C GLU A 80 25.58 6.13 21.79
N SER A 81 25.46 7.45 21.81
CA SER A 81 24.76 8.15 22.90
C SER A 81 23.33 7.60 23.08
N LYS A 82 22.95 7.31 24.33
CA LYS A 82 21.63 6.77 24.66
C LYS A 82 20.47 7.66 24.18
N GLN A 83 20.74 8.95 23.98
CA GLN A 83 19.78 9.92 23.49
C GLN A 83 19.60 9.83 21.97
N SER A 84 20.68 9.73 21.19
CA SER A 84 20.62 9.60 19.73
C SER A 84 19.87 8.33 19.31
N THR A 85 20.17 7.18 19.94
CA THR A 85 19.50 5.90 19.62
C THR A 85 18.00 5.94 19.97
N LYS A 86 17.61 6.61 21.06
CA LYS A 86 16.20 6.81 21.42
C LYS A 86 15.45 7.70 20.43
N ILE A 87 16.08 8.81 20.01
CA ILE A 87 15.50 9.71 19.01
C ILE A 87 15.34 8.98 17.68
N LEU A 88 16.39 8.29 17.22
CA LEU A 88 16.35 7.53 15.96
C LEU A 88 15.24 6.46 15.98
N HIS A 89 15.16 5.67 17.05
CA HIS A 89 14.12 4.66 17.21
C HIS A 89 12.71 5.28 17.23
N GLY A 90 12.53 6.38 17.98
CA GLY A 90 11.25 7.09 18.05
C GLY A 90 10.83 7.66 16.70
N LEU A 91 11.76 8.26 15.96
CA LEU A 91 11.51 8.81 14.62
C LEU A 91 11.17 7.72 13.61
N ILE A 92 11.90 6.60 13.60
CA ILE A 92 11.61 5.49 12.68
C ILE A 92 10.22 4.93 12.97
N HIS A 93 9.85 4.72 14.23
CA HIS A 93 8.49 4.27 14.57
C HIS A 93 7.42 5.30 14.19
N PHE A 94 7.70 6.59 14.37
CA PHE A 94 6.78 7.65 13.96
C PHE A 94 6.53 7.64 12.45
N PHE A 95 7.59 7.56 11.64
CA PHE A 95 7.45 7.45 10.18
C PHE A 95 6.77 6.15 9.76
N ALA A 96 7.12 5.02 10.38
CA ALA A 96 6.49 3.74 10.12
C ALA A 96 4.99 3.78 10.40
N LEU A 97 4.57 4.42 11.50
CA LEU A 97 3.17 4.61 11.87
C LEU A 97 2.43 5.46 10.83
N ILE A 98 3.02 6.58 10.39
CA ILE A 98 2.40 7.45 9.39
C ILE A 98 2.19 6.70 8.08
N ILE A 99 3.21 5.98 7.61
CA ILE A 99 3.13 5.19 6.38
C ILE A 99 2.06 4.10 6.54
N ALA A 100 2.09 3.32 7.62
CA ALA A 100 1.07 2.29 7.89
C ALA A 100 -0.35 2.88 7.94
N LEU A 101 -0.53 4.06 8.54
CA LEU A 101 -1.82 4.74 8.60
C LEU A 101 -2.33 5.12 7.21
N VAL A 102 -1.48 5.65 6.33
CA VAL A 102 -1.86 5.92 4.93
C VAL A 102 -2.29 4.64 4.22
N GLY A 103 -1.55 3.55 4.38
CA GLY A 103 -1.91 2.24 3.83
C GLY A 103 -3.26 1.74 4.32
N LEU A 104 -3.58 1.91 5.59
CA LEU A 104 -4.87 1.54 6.19
C LEU A 104 -6.01 2.45 5.72
N LEU A 105 -5.78 3.76 5.59
CA LEU A 105 -6.79 4.70 5.11
C LEU A 105 -7.23 4.38 3.68
N ILE A 106 -6.30 3.97 2.81
CA ILE A 106 -6.62 3.55 1.44
C ILE A 106 -7.56 2.33 1.45
N ILE A 107 -7.31 1.35 2.33
CA ILE A 107 -8.18 0.17 2.48
C ILE A 107 -9.54 0.57 3.03
N ALA A 108 -9.58 1.38 4.09
CA ALA A 108 -10.83 1.83 4.69
C ALA A 108 -11.69 2.58 3.67
N PHE A 109 -11.07 3.48 2.89
CA PHE A 109 -11.73 4.17 1.80
C PHE A 109 -12.25 3.20 0.73
N GLY A 110 -11.41 2.27 0.27
CA GLY A 110 -11.82 1.25 -0.70
C GLY A 110 -12.97 0.36 -0.20
N ALA A 111 -12.95 -0.02 1.08
CA ALA A 111 -14.00 -0.80 1.71
C ALA A 111 -15.31 -0.02 1.83
N VAL A 112 -15.24 1.28 2.18
CA VAL A 112 -16.42 2.16 2.21
C VAL A 112 -17.01 2.34 0.82
N VAL A 113 -16.19 2.61 -0.20
CA VAL A 113 -16.65 2.72 -1.59
C VAL A 113 -17.25 1.41 -2.07
N GLY A 114 -16.58 0.28 -1.82
CA GLY A 114 -17.12 -1.04 -2.14
C GLY A 114 -18.46 -1.30 -1.46
N TYR A 115 -18.56 -0.97 -0.18
CA TYR A 115 -19.80 -1.08 0.59
C TYR A 115 -20.92 -0.21 0.01
N ILE A 116 -20.64 1.04 -0.36
CA ILE A 116 -21.61 1.94 -1.02
C ILE A 116 -22.08 1.33 -2.36
N LEU A 117 -21.17 0.79 -3.16
CA LEU A 117 -21.50 0.20 -4.47
C LEU A 117 -22.32 -1.10 -4.34
N THR A 118 -22.11 -1.88 -3.28
CA THR A 118 -22.93 -3.09 -3.02
C THR A 118 -24.33 -2.78 -2.51
N ARG A 119 -24.61 -1.54 -2.11
CA ARG A 119 -25.95 -1.13 -1.69
C ARG A 119 -26.78 -0.76 -2.93
N GLU A 120 -27.64 -1.69 -3.36
CA GLU A 120 -28.65 -1.49 -4.41
C GLU A 120 -29.48 -0.20 -4.22
N GLU A 121 -29.72 0.20 -2.96
CA GLU A 121 -30.50 1.39 -2.59
C GLU A 121 -29.85 2.73 -3.00
N TRP A 122 -28.54 2.76 -3.24
CA TRP A 122 -27.80 3.94 -3.71
C TRP A 122 -27.39 3.82 -5.18
N ARG A 123 -27.83 2.76 -5.88
CA ARG A 123 -27.63 2.61 -7.31
C ARG A 123 -28.44 3.68 -8.02
N ARG A 124 -27.79 4.50 -8.86
CA ARG A 124 -28.46 5.60 -9.56
C ARG A 124 -29.73 5.08 -10.27
N PRO A 125 -30.92 5.69 -10.03
CA PRO A 125 -32.08 5.43 -10.85
C PRO A 125 -31.74 5.68 -12.32
N PRO A 126 -32.20 4.85 -13.26
CA PRO A 126 -31.97 5.09 -14.68
C PRO A 126 -32.47 6.49 -15.05
N LEU A 127 -31.65 7.25 -15.78
CA LEU A 127 -32.02 8.59 -16.25
C LEU A 127 -33.27 8.47 -17.15
N ALA A 128 -34.16 9.47 -17.14
CA ALA A 128 -35.35 9.45 -18.00
C ALA A 128 -35.00 9.26 -19.49
N GLU A 129 -33.82 9.73 -19.91
CA GLU A 129 -33.27 9.53 -21.25
C GLU A 129 -32.94 8.06 -21.54
N GLU A 130 -32.32 7.34 -20.59
CA GLU A 130 -32.03 5.90 -20.70
C GLU A 130 -33.32 5.07 -20.72
N LEU A 131 -34.32 5.48 -19.94
CA LEU A 131 -35.63 4.84 -19.95
C LEU A 131 -36.33 5.01 -21.31
N ALA A 132 -36.31 6.23 -21.86
CA ALA A 132 -36.86 6.55 -23.16
C ALA A 132 -36.16 5.76 -24.29
N LEU A 133 -34.83 5.67 -24.24
CA LEU A 133 -34.03 4.89 -25.20
C LEU A 133 -34.31 3.38 -25.11
N SER A 134 -34.49 2.85 -23.89
CA SER A 134 -34.81 1.43 -23.69
C SER A 134 -36.20 1.07 -24.20
N MET A 135 -37.18 1.99 -24.03
CA MET A 135 -38.54 1.83 -24.54
C MET A 135 -38.58 1.94 -26.07
N ASP A 136 -37.86 2.90 -26.64
CA ASP A 136 -37.73 3.07 -28.09
C ASP A 136 -37.07 1.85 -28.74
N PHE A 137 -35.96 1.37 -28.16
CA PHE A 137 -35.31 0.14 -28.61
C PHE A 137 -36.24 -1.08 -28.52
N LYS A 138 -37.00 -1.20 -27.44
CA LYS A 138 -37.98 -2.29 -27.27
C LYS A 138 -39.08 -2.23 -28.34
N ASN A 139 -39.64 -1.05 -28.60
CA ASN A 139 -40.63 -0.85 -29.65
C ASN A 139 -40.08 -1.23 -31.04
N LEU A 140 -38.84 -0.85 -31.35
CA LEU A 140 -38.17 -1.22 -32.61
C LEU A 140 -37.98 -2.74 -32.75
N THR A 141 -37.69 -3.44 -31.66
CA THR A 141 -37.59 -4.91 -31.68
C THR A 141 -38.93 -5.62 -31.77
N GLU A 142 -40.00 -5.05 -31.18
CA GLU A 142 -41.35 -5.62 -31.23
C GLU A 142 -42.03 -5.34 -32.58
N GLU A 143 -41.85 -4.17 -33.19
CA GLU A 143 -42.34 -3.87 -34.54
C GLU A 143 -41.52 -4.56 -35.64
N GLY A 144 -40.23 -4.78 -35.41
CA GLY A 144 -39.32 -5.46 -36.34
C GLY A 144 -39.36 -6.99 -36.26
N SER A 145 -40.03 -7.56 -35.25
CA SER A 145 -40.26 -9.00 -35.17
C SER A 145 -41.55 -9.32 -35.93
N PRO A 146 -41.50 -9.78 -37.20
CA PRO A 146 -42.69 -10.28 -37.86
C PRO A 146 -43.24 -11.38 -36.98
N THR A 147 -44.45 -11.16 -36.47
CA THR A 147 -45.28 -12.21 -35.89
C THR A 147 -45.28 -13.34 -36.89
N SER A 148 -44.52 -14.40 -36.62
CA SER A 148 -44.66 -15.66 -37.32
C SER A 148 -46.00 -16.22 -36.88
N THR A 149 -47.06 -15.73 -37.52
CA THR A 149 -48.30 -16.45 -37.72
C THR A 149 -47.93 -17.77 -38.39
N HIS A 150 -47.87 -18.85 -37.59
CA HIS A 150 -48.51 -20.13 -37.89
C HIS A 150 -48.48 -21.08 -36.70
#